data_AF-A0A429D2R5-F1
#
_entry.id   AF-A0A429D2R5-F1
#
_cell.length_a   1.000
_cell.length_b   1.000
_cell.length_c   1.000
_cell.angle_alpha   90.00
_cell.angle_beta   90.00
_cell.angle_gamma   90.00
#
_symmetry.space_group_name_H-M   'P 1'
#
loop_
_entity.id
_entity.type
_entity.pdbx_description
1 polymer ?
#
loop_
_entity_poly.entity_id
_entity_poly.type
_entity_poly.pdbx_seq_one_letter_code
_entity_poly.pdbx_strand_id
1 'polypeptide(L)'
;MLAPNTPYRRHGSLVAAITVPEGTVIAPGQKFVKVWRLRNSGTVAWTGRYLRRLGAPSDLGIPSSPVEVRIPDTIPGELLYTSVPLKAHMLPGTAQVHWKTVGEDGFEHFPDRDRQNP
;
A
#
# COMPACT_ATOMS: atom_id res chain seq x y z
N MET A 1 -31.76 -29.18 -6.60
CA MET A 1 -31.50 -27.92 -7.33
C MET A 1 -30.51 -27.14 -6.48
N LEU A 2 -29.20 -27.31 -6.72
CA LEU A 2 -28.11 -26.79 -5.88
C LEU A 2 -27.34 -25.73 -6.67
N ALA A 3 -27.17 -24.54 -6.10
CA ALA A 3 -26.46 -23.42 -6.71
C ALA A 3 -24.97 -23.78 -6.94
N PRO A 4 -24.36 -23.37 -8.07
CA PRO A 4 -22.98 -23.71 -8.38
C PRO A 4 -21.99 -22.93 -7.50
N ASN A 5 -21.08 -23.69 -6.90
CA ASN A 5 -19.87 -23.25 -6.20
C ASN A 5 -19.22 -22.02 -6.85
N THR A 6 -19.24 -20.88 -6.16
CA THR A 6 -18.43 -19.72 -6.53
C THR A 6 -17.23 -19.66 -5.59
N PRO A 7 -15.98 -19.88 -6.05
CA PRO A 7 -14.81 -19.79 -5.19
C PRO A 7 -14.61 -18.34 -4.74
N TYR A 8 -14.39 -18.19 -3.44
CA TYR A 8 -14.38 -16.95 -2.68
C TYR A 8 -13.08 -16.13 -2.94
N ARG A 9 -12.92 -15.56 -4.14
CA ARG A 9 -11.85 -14.56 -4.44
C ARG A 9 -12.23 -13.22 -3.81
N ARG A 10 -12.00 -13.02 -2.51
CA ARG A 10 -12.52 -11.82 -1.84
C ARG A 10 -11.61 -10.59 -1.82
N HIS A 11 -10.27 -10.65 -1.79
CA HIS A 11 -9.50 -9.41 -1.51
C HIS A 11 -8.16 -9.25 -2.26
N GLY A 12 -8.15 -9.33 -3.59
CA GLY A 12 -6.94 -9.03 -4.38
C GLY A 12 -6.61 -7.53 -4.45
N SER A 13 -5.46 -7.10 -3.93
CA SER A 13 -4.92 -5.74 -4.14
C SER A 13 -3.58 -5.84 -4.88
N LEU A 14 -3.42 -5.14 -6.00
CA LEU A 14 -2.12 -5.00 -6.69
C LEU A 14 -1.55 -3.61 -6.37
N VAL A 15 -0.37 -3.56 -5.76
CA VAL A 15 0.36 -2.34 -5.40
C VAL A 15 1.58 -2.22 -6.31
N ALA A 16 1.65 -1.18 -7.14
CA ALA A 16 2.85 -0.84 -7.90
C ALA A 16 3.28 0.60 -7.57
N ALA A 17 4.46 0.77 -6.98
CA ALA A 17 5.03 2.09 -6.77
C ALA A 17 5.46 2.71 -8.11
N ILE A 18 5.02 3.93 -8.41
CA ILE A 18 5.29 4.60 -9.69
C ILE A 18 6.44 5.60 -9.59
N THR A 19 6.46 6.43 -8.56
CA THR A 19 7.54 7.42 -8.38
C THR A 19 8.61 6.89 -7.44
N VAL A 20 9.82 7.46 -7.49
CA VAL A 20 10.99 7.09 -6.66
C VAL A 20 11.34 5.60 -6.80
N PRO A 21 11.95 5.16 -7.91
CA PRO A 21 12.46 3.80 -8.06
C PRO A 21 13.34 3.39 -6.88
N GLU A 22 13.48 2.09 -6.65
CA GLU A 22 14.46 1.59 -5.70
C GLU A 22 15.86 2.12 -6.04
N GLY A 23 16.63 2.50 -5.02
CA GLY A 23 17.96 3.10 -5.21
C GLY A 23 17.97 4.59 -5.59
N THR A 24 16.83 5.28 -5.61
CA THR A 24 16.82 6.74 -5.81
C THR A 24 17.59 7.46 -4.70
N VAL A 25 18.60 8.25 -5.07
CA VAL A 25 19.34 9.11 -4.14
C VAL A 25 18.51 10.35 -3.83
N ILE A 26 18.27 10.62 -2.55
CA ILE A 26 17.51 11.77 -2.07
C ILE A 26 18.39 12.56 -1.12
N ALA A 27 18.44 13.89 -1.28
CA ALA A 27 19.29 14.71 -0.44
C ALA A 27 18.82 14.69 1.03
N PRO A 28 19.74 14.77 2.02
CA PRO A 28 19.37 14.84 3.42
C PRO A 28 18.35 15.95 3.71
N GLY A 29 17.30 15.62 4.47
CA GLY A 29 16.23 16.57 4.81
C GLY A 29 15.27 16.94 3.68
N GLN A 30 15.49 16.46 2.45
CA GLN A 30 14.65 16.78 1.29
C GLN A 30 13.24 16.20 1.46
N LYS A 31 12.24 17.01 1.14
CA LYS A 31 10.84 16.57 1.02
C LYS A 31 10.62 15.96 -0.36
N PHE A 32 9.90 14.86 -0.43
CA PHE A 32 9.57 14.18 -1.67
C PHE A 32 8.22 13.46 -1.54
N VAL A 33 7.65 13.06 -2.68
CA VAL A 33 6.36 12.38 -2.72
C VAL A 33 6.51 11.04 -3.41
N LYS A 34 6.10 9.98 -2.71
CA LYS A 34 5.99 8.64 -3.27
C LYS A 34 4.55 8.44 -3.75
N VAL A 35 4.38 7.98 -4.98
CA VAL A 35 3.09 7.75 -5.62
C VAL A 35 2.97 6.27 -5.93
N TRP A 36 1.83 5.68 -5.58
CA TRP A 36 1.49 4.30 -5.86
C TRP A 36 0.31 4.24 -6.81
N ARG A 37 0.40 3.34 -7.80
CA ARG A 37 -0.73 2.86 -8.58
C ARG A 37 -1.31 1.68 -7.84
N LEU A 38 -2.58 1.75 -7.49
CA LEU A 38 -3.30 0.61 -6.94
C LEU A 38 -4.39 0.18 -7.93
N ARG A 39 -4.70 -1.12 -7.93
CA ARG A 39 -5.88 -1.65 -8.62
C ARG A 39 -6.72 -2.47 -7.65
N ASN A 40 -8.02 -2.21 -7.62
CA ASN A 40 -8.95 -3.11 -6.96
C ASN A 40 -9.15 -4.36 -7.81
N SER A 41 -8.42 -5.43 -7.52
CA SER A 41 -8.54 -6.72 -8.21
C SER A 41 -9.51 -7.68 -7.49
N GLY A 42 -10.21 -7.19 -6.46
CA GLY A 42 -11.25 -7.93 -5.76
C GLY A 42 -12.60 -7.84 -6.48
N THR A 43 -13.63 -8.34 -5.81
CA THR A 43 -15.03 -8.34 -6.30
C THR A 43 -15.92 -7.36 -5.54
N VAL A 44 -15.38 -6.67 -4.54
CA VAL A 44 -16.09 -5.73 -3.66
C VAL A 44 -15.44 -4.35 -3.78
N ALA A 45 -16.26 -3.29 -3.76
CA ALA A 45 -15.76 -1.92 -3.72
C ALA A 45 -14.91 -1.68 -2.46
N TRP A 46 -13.81 -0.96 -2.63
CA TRP A 46 -13.02 -0.48 -1.52
C TRP A 46 -13.68 0.77 -0.96
N THR A 47 -14.04 0.72 0.31
CA THR A 47 -14.50 1.87 1.09
C THR A 47 -13.73 1.93 2.39
N GLY A 48 -13.32 3.11 2.81
CA GLY A 48 -12.65 3.28 4.12
C GLY A 48 -11.29 2.57 4.21
N ARG A 49 -10.53 2.49 3.10
CA ARG A 49 -9.20 1.87 3.10
C ARG A 49 -8.08 2.88 3.27
N TYR A 50 -6.97 2.42 3.84
CA TYR A 50 -5.79 3.24 4.07
C TYR A 50 -4.52 2.51 3.62
N LEU A 51 -3.54 3.28 3.18
CA LEU A 51 -2.15 2.85 3.05
C LEU A 51 -1.44 3.19 4.36
N ARG A 52 -1.15 2.17 5.18
CA ARG A 52 -0.54 2.29 6.50
C ARG A 52 0.95 1.99 6.43
N ARG A 53 1.74 2.85 7.06
CA ARG A 53 3.18 2.65 7.22
C ARG A 53 3.46 1.55 8.21
N LEU A 54 4.44 0.71 7.89
CA LEU A 54 4.99 -0.25 8.83
C LEU A 54 6.15 0.38 9.61
N GLY A 55 6.19 0.14 10.91
CA GLY A 55 7.20 0.72 11.81
C GLY A 55 6.95 2.20 12.16
N ALA A 56 7.89 2.79 12.89
CA ALA A 56 7.76 4.14 13.47
C ALA A 56 7.76 5.24 12.40
N PRO A 57 6.75 6.14 12.34
CA PRO A 57 6.56 7.11 11.25
C PRO A 57 7.72 8.09 11.04
N SER A 58 8.63 8.17 12.01
CA SER A 58 9.93 8.82 11.97
C SER A 58 10.85 8.16 12.98
N ASP A 59 12.12 7.95 12.64
CA ASP A 59 13.16 7.46 13.54
C ASP A 59 14.54 7.85 12.98
N LEU A 60 15.60 7.58 13.74
CA LEU A 60 16.97 7.83 13.34
C LEU A 60 17.30 7.07 12.06
N GLY A 61 17.72 7.80 11.02
CA GLY A 61 18.15 7.21 9.76
C GLY A 61 17.01 6.74 8.84
N ILE A 62 15.74 6.93 9.21
CA ILE A 62 14.60 6.62 8.33
C ILE A 62 13.81 7.87 7.93
N PRO A 63 13.24 7.92 6.71
CA PRO A 63 12.38 9.00 6.30
C PRO A 63 11.14 9.13 7.20
N SER A 64 10.77 10.38 7.46
CA SER A 64 9.51 10.71 8.13
C SER A 64 8.34 10.72 7.13
N SER A 65 7.16 10.32 7.59
CA SER A 65 5.92 10.31 6.79
C SER A 65 4.69 10.15 7.69
N PRO A 66 3.47 10.38 7.18
CA PRO A 66 2.24 10.02 7.89
C PRO A 66 2.20 8.54 8.29
N VAL A 67 1.46 8.22 9.35
CA VAL A 67 1.19 6.82 9.73
C VAL A 67 0.29 6.16 8.71
N GLU A 68 -0.70 6.90 8.20
CA GLU A 68 -1.68 6.43 7.24
C GLU A 68 -2.01 7.49 6.20
N VAL A 69 -2.35 7.04 5.00
CA VAL A 69 -2.93 7.88 3.94
C VAL A 69 -4.19 7.20 3.42
N ARG A 70 -5.29 7.95 3.35
CA ARG A 70 -6.57 7.42 2.84
C ARG A 70 -6.42 7.01 1.38
N ILE A 71 -6.93 5.82 1.06
CA ILE A 71 -7.10 5.35 -0.32
C ILE A 71 -8.50 5.80 -0.75
N PRO A 72 -8.64 6.46 -1.91
CA PRO A 72 -9.95 6.80 -2.46
C PRO A 72 -10.85 5.57 -2.60
N ASP A 73 -12.15 5.76 -2.41
CA ASP A 73 -13.10 4.66 -2.61
C ASP A 73 -13.04 4.20 -4.08
N THR A 74 -12.94 2.89 -4.30
CA THR A 74 -12.52 2.31 -5.60
C THR A 74 -13.33 1.07 -5.92
N ILE A 75 -14.00 1.05 -7.07
CA ILE A 75 -14.82 -0.10 -7.46
C ILE A 75 -13.96 -1.25 -8.00
N PRO A 76 -14.48 -2.49 -8.04
CA PRO A 76 -13.77 -3.63 -8.65
C PRO A 76 -13.28 -3.33 -10.07
N GLY A 77 -12.02 -3.67 -10.34
CA GLY A 77 -11.33 -3.48 -11.62
C GLY A 77 -10.68 -2.11 -11.81
N GLU A 78 -11.06 -1.10 -11.03
CA GLU A 78 -10.61 0.28 -11.16
C GLU A 78 -9.16 0.48 -10.71
N LEU A 79 -8.49 1.41 -11.39
CA LEU A 79 -7.13 1.88 -11.09
C LEU A 79 -7.19 3.23 -10.40
N LEU A 80 -6.38 3.39 -9.36
CA LEU A 80 -6.25 4.65 -8.64
C LEU A 80 -4.78 5.01 -8.41
N TYR A 81 -4.56 6.26 -8.04
CA TYR A 81 -3.27 6.80 -7.63
C TYR A 81 -3.38 7.33 -6.20
N THR A 82 -2.46 6.94 -5.33
CA THR A 82 -2.35 7.50 -3.97
C THR A 82 -0.92 7.99 -3.73
N SER A 83 -0.78 9.05 -2.95
CA SER A 83 0.50 9.71 -2.71
C SER A 83 0.79 9.83 -1.22
N VAL A 84 2.01 9.50 -0.81
CA VAL A 84 2.49 9.72 0.55
C VAL A 84 3.59 10.80 0.49
N PRO A 85 3.44 11.90 1.25
CA PRO A 85 4.53 12.84 1.45
C PRO A 85 5.55 12.25 2.43
N LEU A 86 6.83 12.31 2.06
CA LEU A 86 7.95 11.90 2.90
C LEU A 86 8.98 13.03 3.03
N LYS A 87 9.79 12.95 4.08
CA LYS A 87 10.99 13.78 4.25
C LYS A 87 12.17 12.89 4.64
N ALA A 88 13.24 12.96 3.86
CA ALA A 88 14.47 12.23 4.11
C ALA A 88 15.09 12.61 5.46
N HIS A 89 15.73 11.66 6.13
CA HIS A 89 16.47 11.94 7.36
C HIS A 89 17.71 12.81 7.05
N MET A 90 18.25 13.48 8.07
CA MET A 90 19.49 14.27 7.92
C MET A 90 20.76 13.40 7.87
N LEU A 91 20.68 12.19 8.43
CA LEU A 91 21.76 11.22 8.34
C LEU A 91 21.74 10.55 6.97
N PRO A 92 22.88 10.53 6.26
CA PRO A 92 23.01 9.76 5.03
C PRO A 92 22.92 8.26 5.33
N GLY A 93 22.31 7.50 4.42
CA GLY A 93 22.20 6.06 4.53
C GLY A 93 21.12 5.49 3.62
N THR A 94 21.04 4.16 3.59
CA THR A 94 19.96 3.45 2.90
C THR A 94 18.83 3.20 3.89
N ALA A 95 17.63 3.65 3.53
CA ALA A 95 16.43 3.38 4.30
C ALA A 95 15.40 2.66 3.45
N GLN A 96 14.68 1.71 4.06
CA GLN A 96 13.55 1.03 3.45
C GLN A 96 12.32 1.30 4.32
N VAL A 97 11.24 1.73 3.69
CA VAL A 97 9.95 1.98 4.35
C VAL A 97 8.91 1.13 3.66
N HIS A 98 8.28 0.25 4.43
CA HIS A 98 7.24 -0.65 3.94
C HIS A 98 5.86 -0.10 4.26
N TRP A 99 4.90 -0.42 3.40
CA TRP A 99 3.52 0.03 3.49
C TRP A 99 2.60 -1.15 3.24
N LYS A 100 1.44 -1.16 3.90
CA LYS A 100 0.39 -2.15 3.69
C LYS A 100 -0.96 -1.48 3.56
N THR A 101 -1.88 -2.13 2.84
CA THR A 101 -3.28 -1.69 2.79
C THR A 101 -4.04 -2.25 3.98
N VAL A 102 -4.77 -1.41 4.69
CA VAL A 102 -5.62 -1.79 5.83
C VAL A 102 -7.06 -1.32 5.60
N GLY A 103 -8.03 -2.06 6.15
CA GLY A 103 -9.42 -1.62 6.26
C GLY A 103 -9.61 -0.58 7.38
N GLU A 104 -10.82 -0.04 7.50
CA GLU A 104 -11.21 0.89 8.56
C GLU A 104 -11.15 0.24 9.96
N ASP A 105 -11.36 -1.08 10.01
CA ASP A 105 -11.20 -1.93 11.17
C ASP A 105 -9.73 -2.22 11.54
N GLY A 106 -8.78 -1.73 10.74
CA GLY A 106 -7.34 -1.95 10.93
C GLY A 106 -6.85 -3.34 10.52
N PHE A 107 -7.73 -4.21 9.99
CA PHE A 107 -7.36 -5.54 9.55
C PHE A 107 -6.65 -5.52 8.20
N GLU A 108 -5.73 -6.49 8.04
CA GLU A 108 -4.97 -6.69 6.82
C GLU A 108 -5.79 -7.48 5.81
N HIS A 109 -5.98 -6.92 4.62
CA HIS A 109 -6.59 -7.63 3.50
C HIS A 109 -5.48 -8.12 2.56
N PHE A 110 -5.04 -9.37 2.74
CA PHE A 110 -4.09 -10.01 1.83
C PHE A 110 -4.77 -10.46 0.52
N PRO A 111 -4.08 -10.38 -0.63
CA PRO A 111 -4.40 -11.24 -1.75
C PRO A 111 -4.08 -12.68 -1.34
N ASP A 112 -5.09 -13.56 -1.28
CA ASP A 112 -4.90 -14.99 -0.97
C ASP A 112 -3.79 -15.58 -1.85
N ARG A 113 -2.77 -16.19 -1.22
CA ARG A 113 -1.77 -17.00 -1.91
C ARG A 113 -2.41 -18.35 -2.21
N ASP A 114 -2.53 -18.68 -3.50
CA ASP A 114 -2.81 -20.04 -3.95
C ASP A 114 -1.81 -21.00 -3.29
N ARG A 115 -2.28 -21.83 -2.35
CA ARG A 115 -1.62 -23.08 -2.02
C ARG A 115 -2.29 -24.14 -2.89
N GLN A 116 -1.64 -24.44 -4.01
CA GLN A 116 -2.00 -25.55 -4.87
C GLN A 116 -1.99 -26.86 -4.07
N ASN A 117 -3.02 -27.64 -4.38
CA ASN A 117 -3.37 -29.00 -3.95
C ASN A 117 -2.19 -29.99 -4.10
N PRO A 118 -2.19 -31.12 -3.36
CA PRO A 118 -2.99 -32.26 -3.80
C PRO A 118 -4.03 -32.78 -2.79
#